data_AF-A0A9P6ICB8-F1
#
_entry.id   AF-A0A9P6ICB8-F1
#
_cell.length_a   1.000
_cell.length_b   1.000
_cell.length_c   1.000
_cell.angle_alpha   90.00
_cell.angle_beta   90.00
_cell.angle_gamma   90.00
#
_symmetry.space_group_name_H-M   'P 1'
#
loop_
_entity.id
_entity.type
_entity.pdbx_description
1 polymer ?
#
loop_
_entity_poly.entity_id
_entity_poly.type
_entity_poly.pdbx_seq_one_letter_code
_entity_poly.pdbx_strand_id
1 'polypeptide(L)'
;MDSLVSPSVEPRTVAVVATTVFTTLSLLALARRGLYPKWGSAIPNPLKTKMPQLTTDEVKKLVYRPDHFPGARDVDTPYGTIRVYEWGPETGPKVLLIHGISTSCMTLGRIAHSLVSRGCRVMLYDLFGRGFSDGVGDLPHDARLYTTQVLLALASSPLPWSGAASVRVVAASFAAAFPHMVASLVLLAPAGLIRAENFGIVAQITFQSGLIPERILAAVTTKRLQRPLAPKRPGVVIADDKDPAEKVAVAEVTSPDGEEDALVDRRVREYVPWMVTHHAGFVPAFMSCVRHAPLTDQHETWRALGRREKGTTAVLIGRTDEVVDVEHYAKDGLPLLGGEERVLWRILPGGHDFVMTKTEHIMHEIDAFWGLKVQA
;
A
#
# COMPACT_ATOMS: atom_id res chain seq x y z
N MET A 1 -66.95 -16.00 -25.43
CA MET A 1 -65.83 -16.77 -24.86
C MET A 1 -65.10 -17.38 -26.04
N ASP A 2 -64.22 -16.62 -26.69
CA ASP A 2 -63.36 -17.14 -27.75
C ASP A 2 -61.92 -17.12 -27.24
N SER A 3 -61.34 -18.30 -27.31
CA SER A 3 -60.11 -18.71 -26.65
C SER A 3 -58.87 -17.98 -27.16
N LEU A 4 -58.11 -17.50 -26.19
CA LEU A 4 -56.68 -17.25 -26.23
C LEU A 4 -55.95 -18.48 -26.79
N VAL A 5 -55.55 -18.47 -28.07
CA VAL A 5 -54.57 -19.42 -28.60
C VAL A 5 -53.23 -18.71 -28.63
N SER A 6 -52.41 -19.00 -27.62
CA SER A 6 -51.00 -18.63 -27.59
C SER A 6 -50.30 -19.20 -28.82
N PRO A 7 -49.46 -18.43 -29.53
CA PRO A 7 -48.75 -18.95 -30.70
C PRO A 7 -47.78 -20.03 -30.25
N SER A 8 -47.98 -21.27 -30.71
CA SER A 8 -47.05 -22.37 -30.49
C SER A 8 -45.74 -22.06 -31.22
N VAL A 9 -44.68 -21.76 -30.47
CA VAL A 9 -43.34 -21.57 -31.04
C VAL A 9 -42.90 -22.89 -31.68
N GLU A 10 -42.56 -22.87 -32.98
CA GLU A 10 -42.12 -24.08 -33.70
C GLU A 10 -40.90 -24.73 -33.02
N PRO A 11 -40.84 -26.07 -32.91
CA PRO A 11 -39.75 -26.79 -32.23
C PRO A 11 -38.35 -26.44 -32.74
N ARG A 12 -38.26 -26.08 -34.03
CA ARG A 12 -37.01 -25.68 -34.70
C ARG A 12 -36.52 -24.31 -34.24
N THR A 13 -37.43 -23.36 -34.03
CA THR A 13 -37.14 -22.03 -33.49
C THR A 13 -36.70 -22.15 -32.03
N VAL A 14 -37.34 -23.00 -31.24
CA VAL A 14 -36.91 -23.30 -29.86
C VAL A 14 -35.50 -23.90 -29.83
N ALA A 15 -35.20 -24.85 -30.73
CA ALA A 15 -33.87 -25.47 -30.81
C ALA A 15 -32.77 -24.49 -31.25
N VAL A 16 -33.03 -23.60 -32.21
CA VAL A 16 -32.08 -22.57 -32.63
C VAL A 16 -31.83 -21.58 -31.48
N VAL A 17 -32.89 -21.06 -30.86
CA VAL A 17 -32.76 -20.13 -29.72
C VAL A 17 -31.99 -20.79 -28.56
N ALA A 18 -32.32 -22.04 -28.20
CA ALA A 18 -31.64 -22.77 -27.15
C ALA A 18 -30.14 -22.99 -27.47
N THR A 19 -29.82 -23.34 -28.72
CA THR A 19 -28.43 -23.53 -29.17
C THR A 19 -27.67 -22.21 -29.13
N THR A 20 -28.23 -21.12 -29.64
CA THR A 20 -27.60 -19.79 -29.60
C THR A 20 -27.35 -19.35 -28.16
N VAL A 21 -28.34 -19.47 -27.27
CA VAL A 21 -28.18 -19.13 -25.85
C VAL A 21 -27.08 -19.98 -25.21
N PHE A 22 -27.08 -21.30 -25.45
CA PHE A 22 -26.07 -22.21 -24.91
C PHE A 22 -24.65 -21.86 -25.41
N THR A 23 -24.49 -21.62 -26.72
CA THR A 23 -23.21 -21.24 -27.31
C THR A 23 -22.73 -19.89 -26.79
N THR A 24 -23.60 -18.89 -26.70
CA THR A 24 -23.27 -17.57 -26.16
C THR A 24 -22.87 -17.66 -24.68
N LEU A 25 -23.63 -18.37 -23.85
CA LEU A 25 -23.29 -18.56 -22.44
C LEU A 25 -21.98 -19.33 -22.27
N SER A 26 -21.73 -20.35 -23.09
CA SER A 26 -20.48 -21.11 -23.08
C SER A 26 -19.30 -20.23 -23.48
N LEU A 27 -19.42 -19.45 -24.54
CA LEU A 27 -18.40 -18.51 -24.99
C LEU A 27 -18.14 -17.42 -23.96
N LEU A 28 -19.19 -16.87 -23.33
CA LEU A 28 -19.06 -15.90 -22.25
C LEU A 28 -18.40 -16.51 -21.01
N ALA A 29 -18.73 -17.76 -20.65
CA ALA A 29 -18.11 -18.46 -19.54
C ALA A 29 -16.62 -18.75 -19.79
N LEU A 30 -16.27 -19.21 -21.00
CA LEU A 30 -14.89 -19.43 -21.45
C LEU A 30 -14.11 -18.11 -21.50
N ALA A 31 -14.68 -17.06 -22.07
CA ALA A 31 -14.09 -15.72 -22.12
C ALA A 31 -13.88 -15.17 -20.71
N ARG A 32 -14.90 -15.25 -19.84
CA ARG A 32 -14.79 -14.81 -18.45
C ARG A 32 -13.69 -15.56 -17.70
N ARG A 33 -13.63 -16.89 -17.83
CA ARG A 33 -12.60 -17.71 -17.19
C ARG A 33 -11.19 -17.43 -17.75
N GLY A 34 -11.10 -17.12 -19.02
CA GLY A 34 -9.83 -16.82 -19.70
C GLY A 34 -9.31 -15.40 -19.47
N LEU A 35 -10.21 -14.42 -19.30
CA LEU A 35 -9.91 -12.99 -19.18
C LEU A 35 -9.89 -12.46 -17.73
N TYR A 36 -10.62 -13.12 -16.84
CA TYR A 36 -10.74 -12.82 -15.41
C TYR A 36 -10.37 -14.07 -14.60
N PRO A 37 -9.07 -14.34 -14.41
CA PRO A 37 -8.63 -15.52 -13.69
C PRO A 37 -9.14 -15.49 -12.24
N LYS A 38 -9.59 -16.64 -11.74
CA LYS A 38 -9.81 -16.80 -10.31
C LYS A 38 -8.46 -17.07 -9.66
N TRP A 39 -8.00 -16.13 -8.85
CA TRP A 39 -6.80 -16.32 -8.05
C TRP A 39 -7.10 -17.25 -6.87
N GLY A 40 -6.09 -17.99 -6.41
CA GLY A 40 -6.16 -18.68 -5.12
C GLY A 40 -6.21 -17.67 -3.98
N SER A 41 -6.69 -18.10 -2.81
CA SER A 41 -6.78 -17.24 -1.63
C SER A 41 -5.42 -16.69 -1.20
N ALA A 42 -4.38 -17.55 -1.18
CA ALA A 42 -2.99 -17.17 -0.96
C ALA A 42 -2.17 -17.36 -2.25
N ILE A 43 -1.51 -16.30 -2.70
CA ILE A 43 -0.59 -16.28 -3.84
C ILE A 43 0.84 -16.32 -3.29
N PRO A 44 1.65 -17.36 -3.58
CA PRO A 44 2.96 -17.54 -2.98
C PRO A 44 3.93 -16.37 -3.20
N ASN A 45 4.63 -15.99 -2.13
CA ASN A 45 5.68 -14.99 -2.13
C ASN A 45 7.05 -15.53 -2.59
N PRO A 46 8.04 -14.65 -2.88
CA PRO A 46 9.35 -15.04 -3.39
C PRO A 46 10.18 -15.95 -2.47
N LEU A 47 9.95 -15.97 -1.16
CA LEU A 47 10.61 -16.93 -0.25
C LEU A 47 10.26 -18.37 -0.61
N LYS A 48 9.02 -18.60 -1.04
CA LYS A 48 8.50 -19.93 -1.36
C LYS A 48 8.83 -20.33 -2.79
N THR A 49 8.89 -19.37 -3.70
CA THR A 49 8.99 -19.63 -5.14
C THR A 49 10.37 -19.38 -5.72
N LYS A 50 11.07 -18.31 -5.28
CA LYS A 50 12.32 -17.85 -5.90
C LYS A 50 13.55 -18.06 -5.03
N MET A 51 13.49 -17.78 -3.74
CA MET A 51 14.64 -17.92 -2.83
C MET A 51 15.28 -19.32 -2.83
N PRO A 52 14.51 -20.44 -2.89
CA PRO A 52 15.11 -21.78 -2.91
C PRO A 52 15.95 -22.07 -4.17
N GLN A 53 15.82 -21.23 -5.20
CA GLN A 53 16.52 -21.37 -6.48
C GLN A 53 17.78 -20.50 -6.55
N LEU A 54 18.01 -19.63 -5.56
CA LEU A 54 19.14 -18.69 -5.56
C LEU A 54 20.28 -19.24 -4.69
N THR A 55 21.50 -19.04 -5.15
CA THR A 55 22.71 -19.24 -4.35
C THR A 55 22.83 -18.16 -3.27
N THR A 56 23.60 -18.45 -2.22
CA THR A 56 23.87 -17.50 -1.13
C THR A 56 24.42 -16.16 -1.64
N ASP A 57 25.29 -16.17 -2.66
CA ASP A 57 25.87 -14.95 -3.21
C ASP A 57 24.90 -14.17 -4.10
N GLU A 58 23.94 -14.85 -4.75
CA GLU A 58 22.84 -14.17 -5.43
C GLU A 58 21.88 -13.51 -4.43
N VAL A 59 21.58 -14.17 -3.31
CA VAL A 59 20.75 -13.59 -2.24
C VAL A 59 21.41 -12.35 -1.64
N LYS A 60 22.73 -12.36 -1.42
CA LYS A 60 23.48 -11.19 -0.92
C LYS A 60 23.43 -9.97 -1.85
N LYS A 61 23.24 -10.19 -3.16
CA LYS A 61 23.12 -9.11 -4.16
C LYS A 61 21.72 -8.50 -4.23
N LEU A 62 20.72 -9.11 -3.57
CA LEU A 62 19.37 -8.55 -3.54
C LEU A 62 19.34 -7.28 -2.69
N VAL A 63 18.67 -6.25 -3.22
CA VAL A 63 18.46 -4.97 -2.52
C VAL A 63 17.65 -5.15 -1.24
N TYR A 64 16.70 -6.09 -1.27
CA TYR A 64 15.86 -6.49 -0.16
C TYR A 64 16.00 -8.00 0.06
N ARG A 65 16.34 -8.40 1.29
CA ARG A 65 16.73 -9.77 1.64
C ARG A 65 15.79 -10.32 2.71
N PRO A 66 15.59 -11.64 2.83
CA PRO A 66 14.74 -12.19 3.87
C PRO A 66 15.15 -11.77 5.28
N ASP A 67 16.45 -11.63 5.52
CA ASP A 67 17.09 -11.18 6.75
C ASP A 67 17.37 -9.66 6.78
N HIS A 68 16.63 -8.85 6.02
CA HIS A 68 16.90 -7.41 5.89
C HIS A 68 16.95 -6.69 7.23
N PHE A 69 16.08 -7.08 8.15
CA PHE A 69 16.00 -6.54 9.50
C PHE A 69 16.06 -7.66 10.55
N PRO A 70 16.47 -7.37 11.80
CA PRO A 70 16.45 -8.34 12.87
C PRO A 70 15.05 -8.83 13.25
N GLY A 71 14.97 -10.00 13.88
CA GLY A 71 13.70 -10.56 14.36
C GLY A 71 12.73 -10.97 13.25
N ALA A 72 13.27 -11.28 12.07
CA ALA A 72 12.52 -11.75 10.92
C ALA A 72 11.76 -13.04 11.25
N ARG A 73 10.46 -13.07 10.96
CA ARG A 73 9.61 -14.24 11.10
C ARG A 73 8.56 -14.29 10.00
N ASP A 74 8.16 -15.51 9.68
CA ASP A 74 7.08 -15.82 8.76
C ASP A 74 5.86 -16.21 9.61
N VAL A 75 4.80 -15.39 9.55
CA VAL A 75 3.59 -15.57 10.34
C VAL A 75 2.51 -16.18 9.46
N ASP A 76 2.15 -17.43 9.73
CA ASP A 76 1.06 -18.10 9.01
C ASP A 76 -0.30 -17.55 9.43
N THR A 77 -1.13 -17.26 8.43
CA THR A 77 -2.47 -16.71 8.61
C THR A 77 -3.46 -17.36 7.65
N PRO A 78 -4.78 -17.19 7.85
CA PRO A 78 -5.79 -17.63 6.89
C PRO A 78 -5.65 -17.03 5.48
N TYR A 79 -4.86 -15.95 5.33
CA TYR A 79 -4.62 -15.22 4.09
C TYR A 79 -3.28 -15.58 3.42
N GLY A 80 -2.56 -16.56 3.97
CA GLY A 80 -1.16 -16.84 3.61
C GLY A 80 -0.19 -16.34 4.67
N THR A 81 1.09 -16.28 4.34
CA THR A 81 2.17 -15.92 5.28
C THR A 81 2.47 -14.42 5.22
N ILE A 82 2.65 -13.78 6.39
CA ILE A 82 3.13 -12.40 6.51
C ILE A 82 4.62 -12.42 6.92
N ARG A 83 5.47 -11.70 6.19
CA ARG A 83 6.84 -11.42 6.62
C ARG A 83 6.83 -10.28 7.64
N VAL A 84 7.20 -10.57 8.89
CA VAL A 84 7.27 -9.61 9.99
C VAL A 84 8.71 -9.50 10.51
N TYR A 85 9.09 -8.29 10.90
CA TYR A 85 10.36 -7.97 11.56
C TYR A 85 10.05 -7.24 12.86
N GLU A 86 10.76 -7.56 13.93
CA GLU A 86 10.54 -6.95 15.23
C GLU A 86 11.81 -6.96 16.08
N TRP A 87 12.27 -5.78 16.51
CA TRP A 87 13.48 -5.66 17.32
C TRP A 87 13.51 -4.37 18.16
N GLY A 88 14.55 -4.24 18.98
CA GLY A 88 14.69 -3.19 20.00
C GLY A 88 14.33 -3.69 21.41
N PRO A 89 14.47 -2.86 22.45
CA PRO A 89 14.27 -3.27 23.84
C PRO A 89 12.85 -3.78 24.09
N GLU A 90 12.68 -4.92 24.77
CA GLU A 90 11.35 -5.54 24.99
C GLU A 90 10.41 -4.66 25.81
N THR A 91 10.96 -3.85 26.72
CA THR A 91 10.23 -2.88 27.55
C THR A 91 10.10 -1.50 26.90
N GLY A 92 10.63 -1.32 25.69
CA GLY A 92 10.62 -0.06 24.98
C GLY A 92 9.21 0.35 24.52
N PRO A 93 8.96 1.66 24.28
CA PRO A 93 7.74 2.12 23.64
C PRO A 93 7.53 1.39 22.30
N LYS A 94 6.33 0.83 22.10
CA LYS A 94 6.01 0.00 20.94
C LYS A 94 5.60 0.86 19.75
N VAL A 95 6.27 0.70 18.62
CA VAL A 95 6.01 1.45 17.39
C VAL A 95 5.81 0.49 16.23
N LEU A 96 4.66 0.59 15.56
CA LEU A 96 4.34 -0.15 14.34
C LEU A 96 4.50 0.76 13.13
N LEU A 97 5.37 0.36 12.20
CA LEU A 97 5.63 1.05 10.93
C LEU A 97 5.04 0.25 9.77
N ILE A 98 4.30 0.93 8.90
CA ILE A 98 3.58 0.33 7.76
C ILE A 98 3.95 1.10 6.50
N HIS A 99 4.41 0.38 5.48
CA HIS A 99 4.91 0.98 4.23
C HIS A 99 3.80 1.25 3.20
N GLY A 100 4.15 1.94 2.11
CA GLY A 100 3.26 2.26 0.98
C GLY A 100 2.86 1.07 0.11
N ILE A 101 2.08 1.31 -0.95
CA ILE A 101 1.49 0.21 -1.73
C ILE A 101 2.43 -0.36 -2.80
N SER A 102 3.47 0.38 -3.20
CA SER A 102 4.34 0.03 -4.33
C SER A 102 5.69 -0.57 -3.91
N THR A 103 6.00 -0.56 -2.61
CA THR A 103 7.29 -0.95 -2.04
C THR A 103 7.17 -2.03 -0.94
N SER A 104 8.22 -2.25 -0.14
CA SER A 104 8.24 -3.12 1.06
C SER A 104 8.58 -2.30 2.31
N CYS A 105 8.58 -2.95 3.47
CA CYS A 105 9.00 -2.31 4.73
C CYS A 105 10.46 -1.83 4.73
N MET A 106 11.27 -2.21 3.73
CA MET A 106 12.62 -1.70 3.50
C MET A 106 12.70 -0.16 3.50
N THR A 107 11.69 0.51 2.94
CA THR A 107 11.67 1.97 2.78
C THR A 107 11.62 2.70 4.11
N LEU A 108 11.15 2.04 5.16
CA LEU A 108 11.07 2.58 6.53
C LEU A 108 12.26 2.18 7.39
N GLY A 109 13.26 1.48 6.84
CA GLY A 109 14.38 0.93 7.61
C GLY A 109 15.19 1.97 8.38
N ARG A 110 15.47 3.12 7.76
CA ARG A 110 16.21 4.22 8.41
C ARG A 110 15.45 4.77 9.62
N ILE A 111 14.15 5.04 9.46
CA ILE A 111 13.26 5.46 10.55
C ILE A 111 13.20 4.39 11.65
N ALA A 112 13.06 3.11 11.28
CA ALA A 112 13.00 2.00 12.21
C ALA A 112 14.26 1.90 13.08
N HIS A 113 15.45 1.95 12.46
CA HIS A 113 16.72 1.92 13.19
C HIS A 113 16.89 3.15 14.09
N SER A 114 16.51 4.34 13.63
CA SER A 114 16.53 5.57 14.43
C SER A 114 15.59 5.51 15.64
N LEU A 115 14.42 4.87 15.52
CA LEU A 115 13.52 4.65 16.65
C LEU A 115 14.08 3.64 17.65
N VAL A 116 14.70 2.57 17.16
CA VAL A 116 15.34 1.57 18.02
C VAL A 116 16.52 2.16 18.79
N SER A 117 17.33 3.05 18.18
CA SER A 117 18.41 3.76 18.89
C SER A 117 17.91 4.75 19.95
N ARG A 118 16.61 5.08 19.94
CA ARG A 118 15.90 5.84 20.98
C ARG A 118 15.20 4.94 21.99
N GLY A 119 15.49 3.64 21.97
CA GLY A 119 14.94 2.65 22.90
C GLY A 119 13.53 2.16 22.59
N CYS A 120 13.01 2.42 21.38
CA CYS A 120 11.71 1.90 20.99
C CYS A 120 11.79 0.40 20.63
N ARG A 121 10.70 -0.33 20.89
CA ARG A 121 10.45 -1.63 20.29
C ARG A 121 9.73 -1.39 18.97
N VAL A 122 10.36 -1.74 17.86
CA VAL A 122 9.80 -1.47 16.52
C VAL A 122 9.35 -2.77 15.87
N MET A 123 8.14 -2.75 15.31
CA MET A 123 7.63 -3.78 14.42
C MET A 123 7.37 -3.18 13.04
N LEU A 124 7.71 -3.94 12.01
CA LEU A 124 7.38 -3.65 10.62
C LEU A 124 7.17 -4.95 9.86
N TYR A 125 6.37 -4.90 8.82
CA TYR A 125 6.00 -6.08 8.06
C TYR A 125 5.72 -5.71 6.62
N ASP A 126 5.83 -6.68 5.73
CA ASP A 126 5.45 -6.49 4.33
C ASP A 126 3.93 -6.64 4.17
N LEU A 127 3.28 -5.67 3.53
CA LEU A 127 1.87 -5.75 3.16
C LEU A 127 1.62 -6.95 2.23
N PHE A 128 0.42 -7.54 2.26
CA PHE A 128 0.09 -8.70 1.43
C PHE A 128 0.41 -8.48 -0.05
N GLY A 129 1.17 -9.38 -0.68
CA GLY A 129 1.60 -9.27 -2.07
C GLY A 129 2.78 -8.32 -2.29
N ARG A 130 3.43 -7.84 -1.22
CA ARG A 130 4.65 -7.04 -1.28
C ARG A 130 5.76 -7.75 -0.53
N GLY A 131 6.99 -7.41 -0.92
CA GLY A 131 8.21 -7.98 -0.35
C GLY A 131 8.13 -9.50 -0.26
N PHE A 132 8.17 -10.01 0.96
CA PHE A 132 8.15 -11.44 1.25
C PHE A 132 6.86 -11.93 1.93
N SER A 133 5.77 -11.14 1.89
CA SER A 133 4.43 -11.59 2.30
C SER A 133 3.67 -12.20 1.13
N ASP A 134 2.86 -13.24 1.36
CA ASP A 134 1.98 -13.80 0.32
C ASP A 134 0.97 -12.75 -0.18
N GLY A 135 0.54 -12.87 -1.43
CA GLY A 135 -0.56 -12.07 -1.98
C GLY A 135 -1.92 -12.65 -1.61
N VAL A 136 -2.93 -11.81 -1.47
CA VAL A 136 -4.32 -12.25 -1.26
C VAL A 136 -5.10 -12.13 -2.56
N GLY A 137 -5.44 -13.24 -3.18
CA GLY A 137 -5.99 -13.23 -4.55
C GLY A 137 -7.51 -13.06 -4.64
N ASP A 138 -8.23 -13.42 -3.59
CA ASP A 138 -9.69 -13.55 -3.59
C ASP A 138 -10.43 -12.44 -2.82
N LEU A 139 -9.70 -11.48 -2.25
CA LEU A 139 -10.26 -10.36 -1.50
C LEU A 139 -9.75 -9.01 -1.98
N PRO A 140 -10.55 -7.94 -1.85
CA PRO A 140 -10.09 -6.60 -2.13
C PRO A 140 -9.03 -6.16 -1.11
N HIS A 141 -7.95 -5.56 -1.61
CA HIS A 141 -6.92 -4.91 -0.80
C HIS A 141 -7.40 -3.55 -0.29
N ASP A 142 -8.37 -3.59 0.63
CA ASP A 142 -9.01 -2.43 1.24
C ASP A 142 -8.57 -2.19 2.69
N ALA A 143 -9.15 -1.17 3.32
CA ALA A 143 -8.87 -0.85 4.72
C ALA A 143 -9.16 -2.01 5.69
N ARG A 144 -10.13 -2.89 5.39
CA ARG A 144 -10.49 -4.03 6.25
C ARG A 144 -9.41 -5.10 6.18
N LEU A 145 -8.92 -5.43 4.99
CA LEU A 145 -7.83 -6.39 4.81
C LEU A 145 -6.56 -5.92 5.53
N TYR A 146 -6.15 -4.67 5.33
CA TYR A 146 -4.93 -4.16 5.98
C TYR A 146 -5.06 -3.96 7.47
N THR A 147 -6.24 -3.57 7.96
CA THR A 147 -6.53 -3.54 9.40
C THR A 147 -6.42 -4.94 10.00
N THR A 148 -6.91 -5.95 9.30
CA THR A 148 -6.76 -7.37 9.71
C THR A 148 -5.29 -7.78 9.70
N GLN A 149 -4.53 -7.38 8.68
CA GLN A 149 -3.10 -7.65 8.60
C GLN A 149 -2.32 -7.05 9.78
N VAL A 150 -2.65 -5.81 10.19
CA VAL A 150 -2.07 -5.20 11.39
C VAL A 150 -2.32 -6.08 12.62
N LEU A 151 -3.58 -6.49 12.85
CA LEU A 151 -3.92 -7.30 14.01
C LEU A 151 -3.19 -8.65 14.01
N LEU A 152 -3.06 -9.30 12.85
CA LEU A 152 -2.32 -10.56 12.70
C LEU A 152 -0.81 -10.37 12.98
N ALA A 153 -0.21 -9.28 12.48
CA ALA A 153 1.19 -8.96 12.76
C ALA A 153 1.42 -8.68 14.25
N LEU A 154 0.56 -7.88 14.89
CA LEU A 154 0.64 -7.58 16.32
C LEU A 154 0.47 -8.84 17.18
N ALA A 155 -0.51 -9.70 16.86
CA ALA A 155 -0.78 -10.95 17.57
C ALA A 155 0.34 -12.00 17.43
N SER A 156 1.18 -11.87 16.40
CA SER A 156 2.31 -12.79 16.19
C SER A 156 3.51 -12.53 17.12
N SER A 157 3.53 -11.39 17.81
CA SER A 157 4.62 -11.06 18.71
C SER A 157 4.51 -11.85 20.02
N PRO A 158 5.62 -12.30 20.62
CA PRO A 158 5.61 -12.82 21.98
C PRO A 158 5.35 -11.72 23.03
N LEU A 159 5.43 -10.44 22.65
CA LEU A 159 5.19 -9.31 23.54
C LEU A 159 3.73 -8.82 23.47
N PRO A 160 3.21 -8.18 24.54
CA PRO A 160 1.85 -7.63 24.52
C PRO A 160 1.79 -6.34 23.71
N TRP A 161 1.35 -6.43 22.44
CA TRP A 161 1.10 -5.27 21.57
C TRP A 161 -0.34 -4.75 21.63
N SER A 162 -1.24 -5.46 22.32
CA SER A 162 -2.63 -5.08 22.54
C SER A 162 -2.85 -4.47 23.92
N GLY A 163 -3.97 -3.78 24.10
CA GLY A 163 -4.31 -3.04 25.32
C GLY A 163 -4.64 -1.58 25.03
N ALA A 164 -5.09 -0.86 26.06
CA ALA A 164 -5.35 0.58 25.93
C ALA A 164 -4.03 1.34 25.75
N ALA A 165 -3.96 2.21 24.73
CA ALA A 165 -2.79 3.00 24.39
C ALA A 165 -1.48 2.17 24.33
N SER A 166 -1.55 0.97 23.76
CA SER A 166 -0.44 0.01 23.75
C SER A 166 0.57 0.24 22.62
N VAL A 167 0.19 0.94 21.54
CA VAL A 167 1.01 1.06 20.33
C VAL A 167 0.98 2.47 19.72
N ARG A 168 2.11 2.90 19.14
CA ARG A 168 2.21 4.07 18.26
C ARG A 168 2.24 3.59 16.80
N VAL A 169 1.46 4.19 15.91
CA VAL A 169 1.23 3.62 14.56
C VAL A 169 1.36 4.68 13.45
N VAL A 170 1.75 4.24 12.26
CA VAL A 170 1.70 5.01 10.99
C VAL A 170 0.62 4.43 10.06
N ALA A 171 -0.65 4.45 10.49
CA ALA A 171 -1.78 3.98 9.69
C ALA A 171 -3.11 4.60 10.13
N ALA A 172 -3.64 5.49 9.28
CA ALA A 172 -4.88 6.22 9.53
C ALA A 172 -6.08 5.30 9.78
N SER A 173 -6.33 4.32 8.90
CA SER A 173 -7.50 3.44 8.99
C SER A 173 -7.49 2.57 10.24
N PHE A 174 -6.33 2.03 10.64
CA PHE A 174 -6.19 1.26 11.87
C PHE A 174 -6.44 2.13 13.10
N ALA A 175 -5.86 3.34 13.14
CA ALA A 175 -6.04 4.26 14.25
C ALA A 175 -7.48 4.79 14.39
N ALA A 176 -8.23 4.88 13.27
CA ALA A 176 -9.65 5.22 13.28
C ALA A 176 -10.54 4.04 13.75
N ALA A 177 -10.19 2.81 13.37
CA ALA A 177 -10.94 1.61 13.76
C ALA A 177 -10.66 1.15 15.20
N PHE A 178 -9.43 1.32 15.69
CA PHE A 178 -8.97 0.91 17.02
C PHE A 178 -8.38 2.08 17.80
N PRO A 179 -9.11 3.19 18.01
CA PRO A 179 -8.56 4.40 18.61
C PRO A 179 -8.05 4.17 20.02
N HIS A 180 -8.69 3.26 20.78
CA HIS A 180 -8.28 2.89 22.14
C HIS A 180 -6.94 2.17 22.20
N MET A 181 -6.53 1.45 21.15
CA MET A 181 -5.22 0.76 21.14
C MET A 181 -4.06 1.71 20.82
N VAL A 182 -4.35 2.79 20.09
CA VAL A 182 -3.32 3.67 19.54
C VAL A 182 -3.05 4.83 20.50
N ALA A 183 -1.89 4.80 21.15
CA ALA A 183 -1.42 5.88 22.02
C ALA A 183 -1.14 7.17 21.24
N SER A 184 -0.52 7.04 20.06
CA SER A 184 -0.20 8.17 19.20
C SER A 184 -0.11 7.73 17.73
N LEU A 185 -0.47 8.63 16.82
CA LEU A 185 -0.49 8.42 15.37
C LEU A 185 0.43 9.43 14.70
N VAL A 186 1.35 8.96 13.86
CA VAL A 186 2.17 9.81 12.99
C VAL A 186 1.83 9.42 11.56
N LEU A 187 1.34 10.36 10.76
CA LEU A 187 1.03 10.15 9.35
C LEU A 187 2.15 10.76 8.51
N LEU A 188 2.85 9.92 7.73
CA LEU A 188 3.88 10.33 6.79
C LEU A 188 3.31 10.25 5.38
N ALA A 189 3.20 11.39 4.68
CA ALA A 189 2.64 11.46 3.33
C ALA A 189 1.27 10.72 3.19
N PRO A 190 0.28 10.96 4.08
CA PRO A 190 -0.89 10.09 4.14
C PRO A 190 -1.75 10.19 2.89
N ALA A 191 -2.08 9.03 2.30
CA ALA A 191 -3.16 8.94 1.34
C ALA A 191 -4.55 9.13 2.02
N GLY A 192 -5.61 9.11 1.23
CA GLY A 192 -7.00 9.10 1.69
C GLY A 192 -7.79 10.34 1.31
N LEU A 193 -7.12 11.48 1.11
CA LEU A 193 -7.73 12.71 0.62
C LEU A 193 -7.17 13.11 -0.75
N ILE A 194 -6.50 12.19 -1.45
CA ILE A 194 -6.05 12.44 -2.81
C ILE A 194 -7.29 12.66 -3.69
N ARG A 195 -7.26 13.71 -4.50
CA ARG A 195 -8.37 14.06 -5.39
C ARG A 195 -8.51 13.03 -6.51
N ALA A 196 -9.72 12.52 -6.72
CA ALA A 196 -10.02 11.55 -7.78
C ALA A 196 -9.68 12.11 -9.18
N GLU A 197 -9.76 13.43 -9.34
CA GLU A 197 -9.42 14.13 -10.58
C GLU A 197 -7.93 14.04 -10.91
N ASN A 198 -7.06 13.98 -9.89
CA ASN A 198 -5.63 13.69 -10.07
C ASN A 198 -5.42 12.29 -10.63
N PHE A 199 -6.43 11.42 -10.49
CA PHE A 199 -6.47 10.10 -11.07
C PHE A 199 -7.05 10.02 -12.49
N GLY A 200 -7.34 11.12 -13.21
CA GLY A 200 -7.70 11.11 -14.64
C GLY A 200 -8.88 10.19 -15.04
N ILE A 201 -9.89 10.73 -15.72
CA ILE A 201 -11.14 9.98 -16.06
C ILE A 201 -10.87 8.61 -16.71
N VAL A 202 -9.83 8.49 -17.55
CA VAL A 202 -9.44 7.24 -18.21
C VAL A 202 -8.93 6.18 -17.22
N ALA A 203 -8.14 6.55 -16.21
CA ALA A 203 -7.66 5.59 -15.21
C ALA A 203 -8.73 5.25 -14.18
N GLN A 204 -9.59 6.21 -13.83
CA GLN A 204 -10.78 5.92 -13.04
C GLN A 204 -11.66 4.87 -13.74
N ILE A 205 -11.92 5.02 -15.05
CA ILE A 205 -12.65 4.02 -15.84
C ILE A 205 -11.84 2.71 -15.95
N THR A 206 -10.56 2.76 -16.30
CA THR A 206 -9.70 1.57 -16.51
C THR A 206 -9.61 0.69 -15.26
N PHE A 207 -9.42 1.31 -14.09
CA PHE A 207 -9.27 0.58 -12.84
C PHE A 207 -10.60 0.30 -12.16
N GLN A 208 -11.62 1.16 -12.23
CA GLN A 208 -12.88 0.96 -11.49
C GLN A 208 -14.00 0.29 -12.31
N SER A 209 -14.03 0.44 -13.64
CA SER A 209 -15.19 -0.03 -14.44
C SER A 209 -15.28 -1.55 -14.61
N GLY A 210 -14.18 -2.28 -14.40
CA GLY A 210 -14.12 -3.71 -14.66
C GLY A 210 -14.35 -4.10 -16.13
N LEU A 211 -14.35 -3.12 -17.06
CA LEU A 211 -14.58 -3.34 -18.48
C LEU A 211 -13.36 -3.91 -19.20
N ILE A 212 -12.16 -3.61 -18.68
CA ILE A 212 -10.90 -4.12 -19.22
C ILE A 212 -10.60 -5.47 -18.58
N PRO A 213 -10.41 -6.54 -19.38
CA PRO A 213 -9.95 -7.83 -18.90
C PRO A 213 -8.75 -7.74 -17.95
N GLU A 214 -8.84 -8.43 -16.82
CA GLU A 214 -7.83 -8.38 -15.77
C GLU A 214 -6.44 -8.81 -16.27
N ARG A 215 -6.35 -9.79 -17.17
CA ARG A 215 -5.06 -10.21 -17.76
C ARG A 215 -4.44 -9.15 -18.66
N ILE A 216 -5.26 -8.40 -19.38
CA ILE A 216 -4.77 -7.30 -20.24
C ILE A 216 -4.29 -6.17 -19.35
N LEU A 217 -5.08 -5.79 -18.34
CA LEU A 217 -4.70 -4.76 -17.38
C LEU A 217 -3.42 -5.16 -16.63
N ALA A 218 -3.31 -6.42 -16.18
CA ALA A 218 -2.11 -6.93 -15.53
C ALA A 218 -0.89 -6.88 -16.47
N ALA A 219 -1.02 -7.27 -17.74
CA ALA A 219 0.09 -7.19 -18.70
C ALA A 219 0.55 -5.75 -18.96
N VAL A 220 -0.38 -4.80 -19.07
CA VAL A 220 -0.07 -3.38 -19.22
C VAL A 220 0.61 -2.84 -17.96
N THR A 221 0.07 -3.15 -16.78
CA THR A 221 0.63 -2.75 -15.48
C THR A 221 2.03 -3.34 -15.26
N THR A 222 2.24 -4.62 -15.52
CA THR A 222 3.56 -5.29 -15.50
C THR A 222 4.57 -4.55 -16.36
N LYS A 223 4.22 -4.29 -17.63
CA LYS A 223 5.11 -3.60 -18.58
C LYS A 223 5.44 -2.18 -18.09
N ARG A 224 4.52 -1.51 -17.40
CA ARG A 224 4.72 -0.15 -16.87
C ARG A 224 5.62 -0.16 -15.63
N LEU A 225 5.36 -1.02 -14.66
CA LEU A 225 6.16 -1.12 -13.43
C LEU A 225 7.61 -1.61 -13.69
N GLN A 226 7.84 -2.26 -14.83
CA GLN A 226 9.19 -2.63 -15.29
C GLN A 226 9.92 -1.53 -16.07
N ARG A 227 9.26 -0.42 -16.46
CA ARG A 227 9.95 0.65 -17.20
C ARG A 227 10.91 1.41 -16.27
N PRO A 228 12.13 1.71 -16.73
CA PRO A 228 13.00 2.64 -16.02
C PRO A 228 12.28 3.98 -15.90
N LEU A 229 12.13 4.49 -14.67
CA LEU A 229 11.55 5.81 -14.44
C LEU A 229 12.49 6.86 -15.02
N ALA A 230 11.98 7.69 -15.95
CA ALA A 230 12.77 8.74 -16.57
C ALA A 230 13.14 9.82 -15.52
N PRO A 231 14.41 10.27 -15.45
CA PRO A 231 14.78 11.36 -14.56
C PRO A 231 14.02 12.65 -14.94
N LYS A 232 13.54 13.41 -13.95
CA LYS A 232 12.97 14.75 -14.18
C LYS A 232 14.06 15.65 -14.78
N ARG A 233 13.78 16.28 -15.93
CA ARG A 233 14.54 17.45 -16.38
C ARG A 233 14.04 18.66 -15.60
N PRO A 234 14.89 19.42 -14.90
CA PRO A 234 14.45 20.63 -14.21
C PRO A 234 13.93 21.65 -15.24
N GLY A 235 12.75 22.23 -14.98
CA GLY A 235 12.16 23.29 -15.81
C GLY A 235 11.15 22.86 -16.88
N VAL A 236 10.79 21.58 -16.99
CA VAL A 236 9.70 21.14 -17.88
C VAL A 236 8.47 20.81 -17.04
N VAL A 237 7.42 21.64 -17.18
CA VAL A 237 6.05 21.25 -16.80
C VAL A 237 5.68 20.09 -17.72
N ILE A 238 5.80 18.87 -17.22
CA ILE A 238 5.39 17.68 -17.98
C ILE A 238 3.88 17.80 -18.16
N ALA A 239 3.43 17.88 -19.41
CA ALA A 239 2.01 17.82 -19.74
C ALA A 239 1.36 16.62 -19.04
N ASP A 240 0.19 16.88 -18.47
CA ASP A 240 -0.59 16.06 -17.54
C ASP A 240 -1.18 14.80 -18.20
N ASP A 241 -0.33 13.94 -18.76
CA ASP A 241 -0.73 12.79 -19.60
C ASP A 241 -0.22 11.45 -19.04
N LYS A 242 0.24 11.43 -17.77
CA LYS A 242 0.68 10.21 -17.09
C LYS A 242 -0.48 9.54 -16.35
N ASP A 243 -0.58 8.22 -16.51
CA ASP A 243 -1.54 7.40 -15.76
C ASP A 243 -1.31 7.60 -14.25
N PRO A 244 -2.35 7.80 -13.45
CA PRO A 244 -2.25 8.00 -12.01
C PRO A 244 -1.74 6.82 -11.22
N ALA A 245 -2.00 5.58 -11.66
CA ALA A 245 -1.37 4.41 -11.07
C ALA A 245 0.16 4.48 -11.27
N GLU A 246 0.58 5.04 -12.40
CA GLU A 246 1.97 5.43 -12.65
C GLU A 246 2.35 6.63 -11.76
N LYS A 247 1.54 7.69 -11.59
CA LYS A 247 1.88 8.80 -10.67
C LYS A 247 2.13 8.31 -9.24
N VAL A 248 1.28 7.44 -8.67
CA VAL A 248 1.47 6.90 -7.31
C VAL A 248 2.71 5.99 -7.25
N ALA A 249 2.87 5.08 -8.21
CA ALA A 249 4.03 4.19 -8.26
C ALA A 249 5.35 4.91 -8.59
N VAL A 250 5.34 6.01 -9.34
CA VAL A 250 6.51 6.86 -9.65
C VAL A 250 6.82 7.78 -8.48
N ALA A 251 5.81 8.27 -7.78
CA ALA A 251 5.99 9.14 -6.63
C ALA A 251 6.60 8.42 -5.43
N GLU A 252 6.29 7.13 -5.23
CA GLU A 252 7.05 6.30 -4.30
C GLU A 252 8.54 6.12 -4.71
N VAL A 253 8.96 6.61 -5.88
CA VAL A 253 10.29 6.37 -6.50
C VAL A 253 10.87 7.66 -7.12
N THR A 254 10.57 8.83 -6.56
CA THR A 254 11.00 10.12 -7.12
C THR A 254 12.50 10.39 -7.09
N SER A 255 12.90 11.31 -7.98
CA SER A 255 14.28 11.70 -8.25
C SER A 255 14.95 12.42 -7.09
N PRO A 256 16.26 12.22 -6.90
CA PRO A 256 16.99 12.65 -5.71
C PRO A 256 17.40 14.13 -5.70
N ASP A 257 17.36 14.75 -4.52
CA ASP A 257 17.94 16.08 -4.25
C ASP A 257 19.35 15.99 -3.61
N GLY A 258 20.10 14.91 -3.89
CA GLY A 258 21.45 14.67 -3.38
C GLY A 258 21.99 13.26 -3.64
N GLU A 259 23.27 12.99 -3.32
CA GLU A 259 23.89 11.67 -3.56
C GLU A 259 23.25 10.55 -2.72
N GLU A 260 22.87 10.84 -1.48
CA GLU A 260 22.25 9.85 -0.59
C GLU A 260 20.82 9.51 -1.03
N ASP A 261 20.04 10.53 -1.43
CA ASP A 261 18.73 10.36 -2.06
C ASP A 261 18.87 9.50 -3.33
N ALA A 262 19.95 9.68 -4.11
CA ALA A 262 20.17 8.96 -5.36
C ALA A 262 20.44 7.47 -5.14
N LEU A 263 21.06 7.10 -4.01
CA LEU A 263 21.24 5.71 -3.61
C LEU A 263 19.92 5.06 -3.22
N VAL A 264 19.10 5.76 -2.42
CA VAL A 264 17.77 5.28 -2.00
C VAL A 264 16.89 5.05 -3.23
N ASP A 265 16.82 6.03 -4.12
CA ASP A 265 16.07 5.94 -5.37
C ASP A 265 16.56 4.75 -6.23
N ARG A 266 17.88 4.59 -6.40
CA ARG A 266 18.44 3.42 -7.13
C ARG A 266 17.99 2.09 -6.55
N ARG A 267 18.01 1.94 -5.22
CA ARG A 267 17.57 0.72 -4.54
C ARG A 267 16.09 0.43 -4.81
N VAL A 268 15.23 1.45 -4.76
CA VAL A 268 13.80 1.28 -5.05
C VAL A 268 13.57 0.94 -6.52
N ARG A 269 14.30 1.58 -7.45
CA ARG A 269 14.28 1.26 -8.89
C ARG A 269 14.73 -0.15 -9.24
N GLU A 270 15.60 -0.76 -8.43
CA GLU A 270 16.00 -2.16 -8.58
C GLU A 270 14.99 -3.12 -7.93
N TYR A 271 14.37 -2.73 -6.82
CA TYR A 271 13.40 -3.53 -6.08
C TYR A 271 12.12 -3.80 -6.86
N VAL A 272 11.48 -2.76 -7.42
CA VAL A 272 10.14 -2.89 -8.03
C VAL A 272 10.15 -3.86 -9.24
N PRO A 273 11.06 -3.74 -10.23
CA PRO A 273 11.11 -4.69 -11.34
C PRO A 273 11.40 -6.13 -10.89
N TRP A 274 12.20 -6.30 -9.83
CA TRP A 274 12.46 -7.61 -9.27
C TRP A 274 11.18 -8.22 -8.67
N MET A 275 10.39 -7.44 -7.94
CA MET A 275 9.12 -7.90 -7.37
C MET A 275 8.08 -8.22 -8.44
N VAL A 276 7.94 -7.37 -9.46
CA VAL A 276 7.06 -7.64 -10.60
C VAL A 276 7.40 -8.96 -11.29
N THR A 277 8.68 -9.32 -11.32
CA THR A 277 9.16 -10.53 -12.00
C THR A 277 9.04 -11.79 -11.12
N HIS A 278 9.29 -11.67 -9.81
CA HIS A 278 9.48 -12.83 -8.93
C HIS A 278 8.37 -13.02 -7.89
N HIS A 279 7.48 -12.05 -7.73
CA HIS A 279 6.36 -12.13 -6.80
C HIS A 279 5.04 -12.17 -7.57
N ALA A 280 4.45 -13.38 -7.69
CA ALA A 280 3.21 -13.59 -8.44
C ALA A 280 2.01 -12.77 -7.90
N GLY A 281 2.03 -12.39 -6.62
CA GLY A 281 1.00 -11.57 -5.98
C GLY A 281 1.18 -10.07 -6.14
N PHE A 282 2.34 -9.58 -6.61
CA PHE A 282 2.66 -8.15 -6.60
C PHE A 282 1.74 -7.33 -7.51
N VAL A 283 1.64 -7.70 -8.78
CA VAL A 283 0.81 -6.96 -9.75
C VAL A 283 -0.69 -7.05 -9.41
N PRO A 284 -1.26 -8.23 -9.08
CA PRO A 284 -2.65 -8.31 -8.64
C PRO A 284 -2.94 -7.48 -7.37
N ALA A 285 -2.05 -7.54 -6.37
CA ALA A 285 -2.22 -6.79 -5.13
C ALA A 285 -2.13 -5.27 -5.38
N PHE A 286 -1.15 -4.82 -6.17
CA PHE A 286 -1.02 -3.42 -6.56
C PHE A 286 -2.26 -2.90 -7.29
N MET A 287 -2.73 -3.62 -8.30
CA MET A 287 -3.96 -3.28 -9.03
C MET A 287 -5.18 -3.23 -8.11
N SER A 288 -5.28 -4.18 -7.17
CA SER A 288 -6.34 -4.17 -6.17
C SER A 288 -6.24 -2.99 -5.22
N CYS A 289 -5.03 -2.52 -4.86
CA CYS A 289 -4.86 -1.32 -4.04
C CYS A 289 -5.31 -0.07 -4.77
N VAL A 290 -4.91 0.10 -6.03
CA VAL A 290 -5.35 1.23 -6.86
C VAL A 290 -6.89 1.30 -6.93
N ARG A 291 -7.58 0.16 -6.91
CA ARG A 291 -9.04 0.08 -6.96
C ARG A 291 -9.73 0.24 -5.59
N HIS A 292 -9.17 -0.32 -4.53
CA HIS A 292 -9.88 -0.55 -3.27
C HIS A 292 -9.19 -0.02 -2.01
N ALA A 293 -7.91 0.34 -2.09
CA ALA A 293 -7.20 0.91 -0.94
C ALA A 293 -7.78 2.30 -0.61
N PRO A 294 -7.70 2.73 0.66
CA PRO A 294 -8.23 4.03 1.10
C PRO A 294 -7.36 5.21 0.62
N LEU A 295 -7.21 5.37 -0.71
CA LEU A 295 -6.41 6.42 -1.35
C LEU A 295 -7.17 7.74 -1.52
N THR A 296 -8.49 7.65 -1.71
CA THR A 296 -9.41 8.79 -1.89
C THR A 296 -10.60 8.65 -0.94
N ASP A 297 -11.39 9.73 -0.83
CA ASP A 297 -12.69 9.75 -0.17
C ASP A 297 -12.71 9.32 1.31
N GLN A 298 -11.60 9.48 2.02
CA GLN A 298 -11.46 9.08 3.43
C GLN A 298 -11.89 10.16 4.43
N HIS A 299 -12.79 11.08 4.06
CA HIS A 299 -13.21 12.19 4.91
C HIS A 299 -13.77 11.73 6.27
N GLU A 300 -14.55 10.63 6.31
CA GLU A 300 -15.06 10.05 7.57
C GLU A 300 -13.93 9.52 8.46
N THR A 301 -12.97 8.82 7.86
CA THR A 301 -11.78 8.31 8.57
C THR A 301 -11.00 9.48 9.18
N TRP A 302 -10.76 10.54 8.41
CA TRP A 302 -10.08 11.75 8.91
C TRP A 302 -10.87 12.45 10.02
N ARG A 303 -12.21 12.55 9.89
CA ARG A 303 -13.06 13.09 10.97
C ARG A 303 -13.04 12.22 12.24
N ALA A 304 -12.94 10.89 12.09
CA ALA A 304 -12.75 10.01 13.23
C ALA A 304 -11.40 10.24 13.91
N LEU A 305 -10.33 10.46 13.14
CA LEU A 305 -9.01 10.83 13.68
C LEU A 305 -9.03 12.17 14.42
N GLY A 306 -9.79 13.16 13.96
CA GLY A 306 -9.96 14.44 14.66
C GLY A 306 -10.57 14.33 16.06
N ARG A 307 -11.27 13.22 16.35
CA ARG A 307 -11.85 12.93 17.69
C ARG A 307 -10.82 12.35 18.67
N ARG A 308 -9.61 12.00 18.22
CA ARG A 308 -8.53 11.55 19.10
C ARG A 308 -8.11 12.68 20.04
N GLU A 309 -7.47 12.32 21.15
CA GLU A 309 -6.98 13.28 22.13
C GLU A 309 -6.01 14.29 21.50
N LYS A 310 -6.13 15.56 21.92
CA LYS A 310 -5.29 16.67 21.45
C LYS A 310 -3.81 16.33 21.63
N GLY A 311 -3.01 16.58 20.61
CA GLY A 311 -1.57 16.31 20.66
C GLY A 311 -1.18 14.84 20.50
N THR A 312 -2.11 13.94 20.17
CA THR A 312 -1.80 12.52 19.91
C THR A 312 -1.72 12.15 18.43
N THR A 313 -1.96 13.12 17.53
CA THR A 313 -1.83 12.93 16.07
C THR A 313 -0.86 13.95 15.47
N ALA A 314 0.06 13.46 14.64
CA ALA A 314 0.95 14.26 13.81
C ALA A 314 0.77 13.91 12.32
N VAL A 315 0.89 14.91 11.45
CA VAL A 315 0.86 14.78 9.99
C VAL A 315 2.07 15.49 9.40
N LEU A 316 2.89 14.76 8.67
CA LEU A 316 4.11 15.23 8.03
C LEU A 316 3.96 15.03 6.53
N ILE A 317 4.14 16.11 5.76
CA ILE A 317 3.96 16.13 4.29
C ILE A 317 5.23 16.70 3.65
N GLY A 318 5.66 16.13 2.52
CA GLY A 318 6.76 16.67 1.73
C GLY A 318 6.34 17.97 1.03
N ARG A 319 7.20 18.99 1.06
CA ARG A 319 6.92 20.32 0.49
C ARG A 319 6.62 20.26 -1.00
N THR A 320 7.28 19.35 -1.72
CA THR A 320 7.14 19.19 -3.17
C THR A 320 6.47 17.85 -3.51
N ASP A 321 5.68 17.29 -2.59
CA ASP A 321 4.97 16.03 -2.77
C ASP A 321 3.93 16.15 -3.89
N GLU A 322 4.12 15.37 -4.95
CA GLU A 322 3.27 15.37 -6.14
C GLU A 322 2.01 14.48 -6.02
N VAL A 323 1.87 13.73 -4.93
CA VAL A 323 0.70 12.89 -4.64
C VAL A 323 -0.17 13.53 -3.56
N VAL A 324 0.47 14.01 -2.50
CA VAL A 324 -0.15 14.64 -1.34
C VAL A 324 0.10 16.14 -1.42
N ASP A 325 -0.74 16.82 -2.21
CA ASP A 325 -0.66 18.26 -2.38
C ASP A 325 -0.87 19.01 -1.05
N VAL A 326 0.14 19.79 -0.66
CA VAL A 326 0.21 20.45 0.65
C VAL A 326 -0.96 21.42 0.85
N GLU A 327 -1.30 22.21 -0.17
CA GLU A 327 -2.35 23.23 -0.06
C GLU A 327 -3.73 22.58 0.05
N HIS A 328 -3.99 21.57 -0.77
CA HIS A 328 -5.22 20.78 -0.74
C HIS A 328 -5.39 20.07 0.60
N TYR A 329 -4.35 19.40 1.11
CA TYR A 329 -4.42 18.69 2.39
C TYR A 329 -4.56 19.65 3.59
N ALA A 330 -3.92 20.82 3.54
CA ALA A 330 -4.11 21.85 4.56
C ALA A 330 -5.53 22.43 4.52
N LYS A 331 -6.13 22.59 3.33
CA LYS A 331 -7.48 23.12 3.19
C LYS A 331 -8.57 22.11 3.58
N ASP A 332 -8.44 20.87 3.13
CA ASP A 332 -9.52 19.89 3.19
C ASP A 332 -9.29 18.84 4.29
N GLY A 333 -8.03 18.55 4.65
CA GLY A 333 -7.68 17.53 5.65
C GLY A 333 -7.50 18.06 7.06
N LEU A 334 -6.73 19.14 7.23
CA LEU A 334 -6.44 19.72 8.54
C LEU A 334 -7.71 20.14 9.33
N PRO A 335 -8.76 20.74 8.73
CA PRO A 335 -10.00 21.01 9.45
C PRO A 335 -10.71 19.75 9.95
N LEU A 336 -10.63 18.62 9.21
CA LEU A 336 -11.22 17.34 9.64
C LEU A 336 -10.51 16.76 10.86
N LEU A 337 -9.22 17.08 11.04
CA LEU A 337 -8.44 16.74 12.23
C LEU A 337 -8.64 17.73 13.39
N GLY A 338 -9.43 18.77 13.18
CA GLY A 338 -9.75 19.81 14.16
C GLY A 338 -8.71 20.93 14.28
N GLY A 339 -7.91 21.16 13.23
CA GLY A 339 -7.01 22.30 13.10
C GLY A 339 -5.63 22.14 13.74
N GLU A 340 -4.74 23.12 13.50
CA GLU A 340 -3.34 23.10 13.97
C GLU A 340 -3.22 23.09 15.49
N GLU A 341 -4.24 23.57 16.19
CA GLU A 341 -4.25 23.50 17.66
C GLU A 341 -4.36 22.06 18.15
N ARG A 342 -5.02 21.16 17.42
CA ARG A 342 -5.25 19.77 17.85
C ARG A 342 -4.16 18.80 17.42
N VAL A 343 -3.55 19.01 16.26
CA VAL A 343 -2.60 18.08 15.65
C VAL A 343 -1.28 18.76 15.32
N LEU A 344 -0.18 18.01 15.41
CA LEU A 344 1.09 18.48 14.90
C LEU A 344 1.07 18.41 13.36
N TRP A 345 0.99 19.55 12.69
CA TRP A 345 1.03 19.63 11.22
C TRP A 345 2.38 20.17 10.74
N ARG A 346 3.11 19.42 9.91
CA ARG A 346 4.47 19.78 9.48
C ARG A 346 4.69 19.55 7.99
N ILE A 347 5.36 20.52 7.37
CA ILE A 347 5.80 20.46 5.97
C ILE A 347 7.31 20.32 5.97
N LEU A 348 7.81 19.20 5.47
CA LEU A 348 9.23 18.85 5.42
C LEU A 348 9.82 19.06 4.01
N PRO A 349 11.14 19.19 3.85
CA PRO A 349 11.76 19.19 2.52
C PRO A 349 11.49 17.88 1.76
N GLY A 350 11.54 17.91 0.42
CA GLY A 350 11.42 16.72 -0.44
C GLY A 350 10.02 16.48 -1.04
N GLY A 351 9.98 15.56 -2.01
CA GLY A 351 8.77 15.03 -2.64
C GLY A 351 8.13 13.91 -1.82
N HIS A 352 7.30 13.07 -2.44
CA HIS A 352 6.64 11.97 -1.74
C HIS A 352 7.63 10.95 -1.13
N ASP A 353 8.81 10.82 -1.75
CA ASP A 353 9.93 10.02 -1.29
C ASP A 353 10.63 10.54 -0.01
N PHE A 354 10.22 11.69 0.55
CA PHE A 354 10.84 12.25 1.76
C PHE A 354 10.84 11.27 2.94
N VAL A 355 9.87 10.36 2.97
CA VAL A 355 9.78 9.26 3.96
C VAL A 355 11.07 8.41 3.97
N MET A 356 11.71 8.27 2.81
CA MET A 356 12.92 7.48 2.63
C MET A 356 14.19 8.33 2.64
N THR A 357 14.10 9.59 2.18
CA THR A 357 15.26 10.45 1.93
C THR A 357 15.52 11.46 3.05
N LYS A 358 14.49 11.88 3.80
CA LYS A 358 14.58 12.94 4.82
C LYS A 358 14.37 12.41 6.23
N THR A 359 14.99 11.26 6.55
CA THR A 359 14.87 10.60 7.86
C THR A 359 15.22 11.54 9.02
N GLU A 360 16.29 12.34 8.92
CA GLU A 360 16.68 13.25 10.01
C GLU A 360 15.62 14.30 10.32
N HIS A 361 15.00 14.88 9.28
CA HIS A 361 13.89 15.83 9.46
C HIS A 361 12.66 15.17 10.07
N ILE A 362 12.33 13.95 9.63
CA ILE A 362 11.21 13.18 10.19
C ILE A 362 11.48 12.86 11.66
N MET A 363 12.68 12.38 11.99
CA MET A 363 13.05 12.01 13.34
C MET A 363 13.10 13.22 14.28
N HIS A 364 13.52 14.39 13.80
CA HIS A 364 13.44 15.63 14.59
C HIS A 364 12.02 15.94 15.05
N GLU A 365 11.04 15.89 14.14
CA GLU A 365 9.64 16.13 14.51
C GLU A 365 9.07 15.01 15.39
N ILE A 366 9.41 13.75 15.12
CA ILE A 366 8.98 12.61 15.94
C ILE A 366 9.57 12.69 17.36
N ASP A 367 10.83 13.07 17.50
CA ASP A 367 11.51 13.22 18.79
C ASP A 367 10.84 14.30 19.64
N ALA A 368 10.57 15.45 19.04
CA ALA A 368 9.83 16.53 19.69
C ALA A 368 8.41 16.09 20.07
N PHE A 369 7.71 15.41 19.17
CA PHE A 369 6.32 14.97 19.36
C PHE A 369 6.16 13.90 20.44
N TRP A 370 7.11 12.97 20.52
CA TRP A 370 7.05 11.83 21.45
C TRP A 370 7.94 11.99 22.68
N GLY A 371 8.68 13.09 22.79
CA GLY A 371 9.63 13.34 23.88
C GLY A 371 10.79 12.35 23.91
N LEU A 372 11.19 11.82 22.74
CA LEU A 372 12.29 10.86 22.64
C LEU A 372 13.64 11.55 22.69
N LYS A 373 14.65 10.86 23.21
CA LYS A 373 16.05 11.29 23.22
C LYS A 373 16.90 10.13 22.72
N VAL A 374 17.98 10.45 22.00
CA VAL A 374 18.98 9.45 21.59
C VAL A 374 19.59 8.86 22.85
N GLN A 375 19.61 7.53 22.97
CA GLN A 375 20.26 6.87 24.08
C GLN A 375 21.78 6.97 23.90
N ALA A 376 22.48 7.42 24.95
CA ALA A 376 23.92 7.63 24.96
C ALA A 376 24.71 6.31 24.92
#